data_AF-A0A520CGV0-F1
#
_entry.id   AF-A0A520CGV0-F1
#
_cell.length_a   1.000
_cell.length_b   1.000
_cell.length_c   1.000
_cell.angle_alpha   90.00
_cell.angle_beta   90.00
_cell.angle_gamma   90.00
#
_symmetry.space_group_name_H-M   'P 1'
#
loop_
_entity.id
_entity.type
_entity.pdbx_description
1 polymer ?
#
loop_
_entity_poly.entity_id
_entity_poly.type
_entity_poly.pdbx_seq_one_letter_code
_entity_poly.pdbx_strand_id
1 'polypeptide(L)' 'GMNYILGFDQRKDGDQEFLIDGIRVFMNKAHQMYLMGMMIDWQDGLNSRGFTFVNPNATSTCGCGTSFSA' A
#
# COMPACT_ATOMS: atom_id res chain seq x y z
N GLY A 1 10.22 -11.03 5.90
CA GLY A 1 9.48 -10.37 4.81
C GLY A 1 8.64 -9.27 5.40
N MET A 2 8.25 -8.30 4.58
CA MET A 2 7.31 -7.24 4.97
C MET A 2 5.94 -7.54 4.39
N ASN A 3 4.90 -7.14 5.11
CA ASN A 3 3.52 -7.23 4.65
C ASN A 3 2.92 -5.83 4.56
N TYR A 4 2.13 -5.61 3.51
CA TYR A 4 1.36 -4.39 3.35
C TYR A 4 -0.07 -4.60 3.88
N ILE A 5 -0.58 -3.60 4.58
CA ILE A 5 -1.95 -3.59 5.10
C ILE A 5 -2.61 -2.30 4.63
N LEU A 6 -3.73 -2.44 3.94
CA LEU A 6 -4.64 -1.34 3.62
C LEU A 6 -5.97 -1.61 4.31
N GLY A 7 -6.53 -0.58 4.94
CA GLY A 7 -7.81 -0.66 5.60
C GLY A 7 -8.33 0.72 5.95
N PHE A 8 -9.61 0.77 6.34
CA PHE A 8 -10.20 1.99 6.86
C PHE A 8 -9.79 2.19 8.31
N ASP A 9 -9.37 3.40 8.64
CA ASP A 9 -9.01 3.81 10.00
C ASP A 9 -9.23 5.32 10.17
N GLN A 10 -9.11 5.80 11.39
CA GLN A 10 -9.06 7.23 11.71
C GLN A 10 -7.61 7.71 11.81
N ARG A 11 -7.38 9.00 11.57
CA ARG A 11 -6.07 9.63 11.73
C ARG A 11 -5.56 9.47 13.15
N LYS A 12 -4.31 9.01 13.31
CA LYS A 12 -3.62 8.92 14.60
C LYS A 12 -2.56 10.02 14.71
N ASP A 13 -2.05 10.20 15.92
CA ASP A 13 -0.94 11.12 16.14
C ASP A 13 0.33 10.63 15.42
N GLY A 14 1.05 11.56 14.78
CA GLY A 14 2.23 11.25 13.96
C GLY A 14 1.94 10.67 12.56
N ASP A 15 0.68 10.49 12.18
CA ASP A 15 0.33 10.14 10.80
C ASP A 15 0.53 11.33 9.85
N GLN A 16 1.07 11.03 8.68
CA GLN A 16 1.00 11.90 7.52
C GLN A 16 -0.33 11.67 6.79
N GLU A 17 -0.96 12.75 6.38
CA GLU A 17 -2.19 12.75 5.60
C GLU A 17 -1.89 13.09 4.14
N PHE A 18 -2.48 12.31 3.23
CA PHE A 18 -2.38 12.49 1.80
C PHE A 18 -3.78 12.54 1.20
N LEU A 19 -3.94 13.32 0.13
CA LEU A 19 -5.14 13.32 -0.70
C LEU A 19 -4.76 12.72 -2.06
N ILE A 20 -5.25 11.51 -2.33
CA ILE A 20 -4.94 10.74 -3.54
C ILE A 20 -6.26 10.40 -4.21
N ASP A 21 -6.48 10.90 -5.43
CA ASP A 21 -7.72 10.71 -6.19
C ASP A 21 -9.00 11.03 -5.39
N GLY A 22 -8.93 12.05 -4.54
CA GLY A 22 -10.04 12.47 -3.66
C GLY A 22 -10.23 11.61 -2.41
N ILE A 23 -9.43 10.56 -2.23
CA ILE A 23 -9.42 9.69 -1.04
C ILE A 23 -8.38 10.22 -0.05
N ARG A 24 -8.78 10.35 1.21
CA ARG A 24 -7.85 10.65 2.31
C ARG A 24 -7.15 9.39 2.76
N VAL A 25 -5.83 9.44 2.77
CA VAL A 25 -4.96 8.33 3.17
C VAL A 25 -4.09 8.78 4.34
N PHE A 26 -4.05 7.96 5.39
CA PHE A 26 -3.20 8.18 6.55
C PHE A 26 -2.08 7.15 6.58
N MET A 27 -0.86 7.61 6.86
CA MET A 27 0.32 6.75 6.91
C MET A 27 1.22 7.18 8.06
N ASN A 28 1.65 6.23 8.89
CA ASN A 28 2.67 6.49 9.89
C ASN A 28 3.98 6.92 9.22
N LYS A 29 4.54 8.06 9.65
CA LYS A 29 5.77 8.62 9.08
C LYS A 29 6.96 7.65 9.09
N ALA A 30 7.04 6.74 10.06
CA ALA A 30 8.10 5.74 10.13
C ALA A 30 8.09 4.76 8.94
N HIS A 31 6.95 4.59 8.27
CA HIS A 31 6.81 3.68 7.13
C HIS A 31 7.23 4.30 5.79
N GLN A 32 7.40 5.63 5.74
CA GLN A 32 7.62 6.38 4.50
C GLN A 32 8.78 5.83 3.65
N MET A 33 9.90 5.45 4.28
CA MET A 33 11.07 4.92 3.57
C MET A 33 10.81 3.57 2.87
N TYR A 34 9.88 2.77 3.38
CA TYR A 34 9.55 1.45 2.83
C TYR A 34 8.46 1.52 1.75
N LEU A 35 7.68 2.60 1.76
CA LEU A 35 6.56 2.83 0.86
C LEU A 35 6.91 3.82 -0.26
N MET A 36 8.13 4.32 -0.30
CA MET A 36 8.57 5.29 -1.31
C MET A 36 8.48 4.69 -2.72
N GLY A 37 7.70 5.34 -3.57
CA GLY A 37 7.44 4.88 -4.95
C GLY A 37 6.38 3.79 -5.06
N MET A 38 5.83 3.29 -3.96
CA MET A 38 4.76 2.30 -4.00
C MET A 38 3.50 2.91 -4.62
N MET A 39 2.85 2.13 -5.48
CA MET A 39 1.57 2.46 -6.08
C MET A 39 0.49 1.52 -5.56
N ILE A 40 -0.68 2.07 -5.28
CA ILE A 40 -1.88 1.31 -4.93
C ILE A 40 -2.82 1.42 -6.13
N ASP A 41 -3.28 0.28 -6.63
CA ASP A 41 -4.21 0.20 -7.75
C ASP A 41 -5.45 -0.62 -7.36
N TRP A 42 -6.57 -0.41 -8.05
CA TRP A 42 -7.78 -1.19 -7.87
C TRP A 42 -8.02 -2.08 -9.09
N GLN A 43 -8.04 -3.39 -8.87
CA GLN A 43 -8.39 -4.35 -9.90
C GLN A 43 -9.82 -4.84 -9.70
N ASP A 44 -10.61 -4.83 -10.78
CA ASP A 44 -11.99 -5.35 -10.81
C ASP A 44 -12.11 -6.51 -11.80
N GLY A 45 -11.12 -7.41 -11.77
CA GLY A 45 -11.06 -8.58 -12.64
C GLY A 45 -11.76 -9.81 -12.05
N LEU A 46 -12.11 -10.76 -12.91
CA LEU A 46 -12.72 -12.04 -12.52
C LEU A 46 -11.88 -12.85 -11.52
N ASN A 47 -10.55 -12.76 -11.60
CA ASN A 47 -9.62 -13.51 -10.76
C ASN A 47 -9.08 -12.71 -9.56
N SER A 48 -9.28 -11.39 -9.54
CA SER A 48 -8.73 -10.50 -8.51
C SER A 48 -9.59 -9.26 -8.43
N ARG A 49 -10.24 -9.09 -7.29
CA ARG A 49 -11.05 -7.92 -6.98
C ARG A 49 -10.53 -7.28 -5.70
N GLY A 50 -10.10 -6.03 -5.78
CA GLY A 50 -9.61 -5.29 -4.62
C GLY A 50 -8.42 -4.41 -4.91
N PHE A 51 -7.88 -3.85 -3.83
CA PHE A 51 -6.65 -3.08 -3.87
C PHE A 51 -5.43 -3.99 -4.03
N THR A 52 -4.51 -3.55 -4.87
CA THR A 52 -3.25 -4.24 -5.17
C THR A 52 -2.09 -3.29 -4.92
N PHE A 53 -1.00 -3.81 -4.36
CA PHE A 53 0.21 -3.02 -4.14
C PHE A 53 1.24 -3.33 -5.22
N VAL A 54 1.76 -2.28 -5.85
CA VAL A 54 2.88 -2.36 -6.79
C VAL A 54 4.06 -1.65 -6.15
N ASN A 55 5.02 -2.42 -5.65
CA ASN A 55 6.26 -1.88 -5.11
C ASN A 55 7.35 -1.89 -6.19
N PRO A 56 7.82 -0.74 -6.69
CA PRO A 56 8.89 -0.70 -7.71
C PRO A 56 10.23 -1.22 -7.19
N ASN A 57 10.42 -1.29 -5.87
CA ASN A 57 11.62 -1.84 -5.23
C ASN A 57 11.52 -3.35 -4.98
N ALA A 58 10.35 -3.98 -5.23
CA ALA A 58 10.20 -5.42 -5.03
C ALA A 58 10.77 -6.20 -6.22
N THR A 59 11.84 -6.94 -5.99
CA THR A 59 12.48 -7.84 -6.98
C THR A 59 11.72 -9.17 -7.14
N SER A 60 10.73 -9.46 -6.29
CA SER A 60 9.88 -10.65 -6.37
C SER A 60 8.53 -10.39 -5.68
N THR A 61 7.45 -10.36 -6.46
CA THR A 61 6.07 -10.28 -5.97
C THR A 61 5.55 -11.71 -5.81
N CYS A 62 5.32 -12.16 -4.57
CA CYS A 62 4.66 -13.45 -4.36
C CYS A 62 3.21 -13.32 -4.83
N GLY A 63 2.69 -14.32 -5.55
CA GLY A 63 1.52 -14.25 -6.45
C GLY A 63 0.16 -13.78 -5.89
N CYS A 64 0.09 -13.28 -4.66
CA CYS A 64 -1.08 -12.62 -4.06
C CYS A 64 -0.87 -11.12 -3.79
N GLY A 65 0.29 -10.54 -4.11
CA GLY A 65 0.53 -9.08 -4.09
C GLY A 65 0.70 -8.42 -2.71
N THR A 66 0.61 -9.17 -1.60
CA THR A 66 0.65 -8.62 -0.23
C THR A 66 1.98 -8.79 0.51
N SER A 67 2.94 -9.52 -0.07
CA SER A 67 4.23 -9.82 0.57
C SER A 67 5.40 -9.76 -0.42
N PHE A 68 6.52 -9.17 0.03
CA PHE A 68 7.79 -9.15 -0.71
C PHE A 68 8.98 -9.34 0.25
N SER A 69 10.09 -9.84 -0.31
CA SER A 69 11.40 -9.84 0.34
C SER A 69 12.21 -8.65 -0.21
N ALA A 70 12.89 -7.94 0.69
CA ALA A 70 13.87 -6.92 0.35
C ALA A 70 15.26 -7.55 0.27
#